data_AF-A0A921G3H1-F1
#
_entry.id   AF-A0A921G3H1-F1
#
_cell.length_a   1.000
_cell.length_b   1.000
_cell.length_c   1.000
_cell.angle_alpha   90.00
_cell.angle_beta   90.00
_cell.angle_gamma   90.00
#
_symmetry.space_group_name_H-M   'P 1'
#
loop_
_entity.id
_entity.type
_entity.pdbx_description
1 polymer ?
#
loop_
_entity_poly.entity_id
_entity_poly.type
_entity_poly.pdbx_seq_one_letter_code
_entity_poly.pdbx_strand_id
1 'polypeptide(L)'
;MTLKEMLARQQAIINAAKAAKRALEEMEQREFDELQTKIDSLRSSNDDNTRAETAVLAERQRVSEITTLCRGFDMDATGYINDGDSIDKVRQAVLEKQMKTRQPSSVGIVKDEQDKFREAASDGLALRVGMHIEKPAAGANDFRGMTLKELAKETLRMEGVENAYRLSDDDLFRQYLTPTSLFTGIIDQTARTTFEKAYTEAQTTYQEWVKTGTLKDFRPTKTYQAGTAGELLLVGENGELKHDTPSAADGPMRQLLTFGRQFTMSRQMFINDDVDFIQSLPSLYAQSARLGINRLVYQTLTKNPAVWDGKTLFHADHGNLINNGSAPTVAALSEARRLLKKQKSVGGEVNLNIPARFMLVPTSLETSAGQLIGTSVDPSATNPNVLNPFYNSLQIISDAELDDANANGEKEWYVTADKLRSPIQVDFLNGVDMPTIVMKQAPAGQLGFIWDIYMDYGVSVVDYKTAIKNPGQ
;
A
#
# COMPACT_ATOMS: atom_id res chain seq x y z
N MET A 1 63.66 70.52 -10.77
CA MET A 1 63.23 70.68 -9.36
C MET A 1 62.27 69.56 -9.03
N THR A 2 62.41 68.96 -7.85
CA THR A 2 61.40 68.04 -7.30
C THR A 2 60.12 68.82 -6.91
N LEU A 3 58.96 68.16 -6.81
CA LEU A 3 57.71 68.82 -6.39
C LEU A 3 57.88 69.58 -5.06
N LYS A 4 58.65 69.01 -4.11
CA LYS A 4 59.00 69.65 -2.84
C LYS A 4 59.86 70.91 -3.03
N GLU A 5 60.83 70.89 -3.93
CA GLU A 5 61.65 72.06 -4.24
C GLU A 5 60.85 73.17 -4.93
N MET A 6 59.94 72.83 -5.85
CA MET A 6 59.08 73.81 -6.50
C MET A 6 58.14 74.50 -5.49
N LEU A 7 57.50 73.72 -4.61
CA LEU A 7 56.66 74.26 -3.52
C LEU A 7 57.47 75.13 -2.54
N ALA A 8 58.68 74.68 -2.17
CA ALA A 8 59.55 75.45 -1.29
C ALA A 8 60.01 76.76 -1.95
N ARG A 9 60.32 76.73 -3.26
CA ARG A 9 60.71 77.92 -4.02
C ARG A 9 59.54 78.90 -4.15
N GLN A 10 58.36 78.40 -4.46
CA GLN A 10 57.12 79.17 -4.52
C GLN A 10 56.83 79.87 -3.18
N GLN A 11 56.97 79.13 -2.07
CA GLN A 11 56.79 79.66 -0.72
C GLN A 11 57.88 80.68 -0.35
N ALA A 12 59.11 80.49 -0.81
CA ALA A 12 60.21 81.45 -0.62
C ALA A 12 59.95 82.77 -1.35
N ILE A 13 59.40 82.75 -2.58
CA ILE A 13 59.03 83.96 -3.32
C ILE A 13 57.95 84.75 -2.56
N ILE A 14 56.89 84.08 -2.10
CA ILE A 14 55.85 84.73 -1.27
C ILE A 14 56.46 85.31 0.01
N ASN A 15 57.32 84.55 0.69
CA ASN A 15 57.92 84.98 1.94
C ASN A 15 58.87 86.17 1.75
N ALA A 16 59.61 86.21 0.64
CA ALA A 16 60.49 87.33 0.29
C ALA A 16 59.68 88.61 0.02
N ALA A 17 58.60 88.53 -0.77
CA ALA A 17 57.71 89.67 -1.02
C ALA A 17 57.06 90.17 0.29
N LYS A 18 56.58 89.25 1.15
CA LYS A 18 56.03 89.58 2.47
C LYS A 18 57.05 90.24 3.40
N ALA A 19 58.29 89.76 3.44
CA ALA A 19 59.34 90.32 4.28
C ALA A 19 59.68 91.77 3.87
N ALA A 20 59.67 92.05 2.56
CA ALA A 20 59.86 93.39 2.02
C ALA A 20 58.61 94.28 2.08
N LYS A 21 57.48 93.79 2.62
CA LYS A 21 56.17 94.47 2.68
C LYS A 21 55.72 95.08 1.35
N ARG A 22 56.08 94.44 0.23
CA ARG A 22 55.65 94.83 -1.12
C ARG A 22 54.80 93.72 -1.75
N ALA A 23 54.00 94.09 -2.75
CA ALA A 23 53.43 93.09 -3.66
C ALA A 23 54.55 92.40 -4.44
N LEU A 24 54.29 91.19 -4.94
CA LEU A 24 55.23 90.52 -5.83
C LEU A 24 55.48 91.41 -7.05
N GLU A 25 56.76 91.56 -7.41
CA GLU A 25 57.12 92.27 -8.63
C GLU A 25 56.73 91.43 -9.85
N GLU A 26 56.54 92.06 -11.01
CA GLU A 26 55.97 91.41 -12.20
C GLU A 26 56.75 90.16 -12.63
N MET A 27 58.08 90.14 -12.44
CA MET A 27 58.91 88.96 -12.71
C MET A 27 58.73 87.85 -11.67
N GLU A 28 58.57 88.19 -10.39
CA GLU A 28 58.34 87.21 -9.31
C GLU A 28 56.96 86.58 -9.42
N GLN A 29 55.95 87.34 -9.84
CA GLN A 29 54.60 86.85 -10.10
C GLN A 29 54.60 85.84 -11.26
N ARG A 30 55.33 86.13 -12.35
CA ARG A 30 55.49 85.18 -13.47
C ARG A 30 56.23 83.90 -13.05
N GLU A 31 57.31 84.01 -12.26
CA GLU A 31 58.02 82.83 -11.74
C GLU A 31 57.09 81.99 -10.85
N PHE A 32 56.24 82.63 -10.04
CA PHE A 32 55.25 81.97 -9.20
C PHE A 32 54.20 81.21 -10.03
N ASP A 33 53.62 81.85 -11.04
CA ASP A 33 52.56 81.26 -11.86
C ASP A 33 53.10 80.10 -12.73
N GLU A 34 54.33 80.23 -13.26
CA GLU A 34 54.99 79.13 -13.97
C GLU A 34 55.29 77.93 -13.06
N LEU A 35 55.71 78.19 -11.81
CA LEU A 35 55.91 77.13 -10.82
C LEU A 35 54.59 76.45 -10.46
N GLN A 36 53.51 77.21 -10.27
CA GLN A 36 52.18 76.67 -9.97
C GLN A 36 51.68 75.75 -11.09
N THR A 37 51.81 76.20 -12.35
CA THR A 37 51.38 75.40 -13.52
C THR A 37 52.15 74.08 -13.62
N LYS A 38 53.47 74.11 -13.35
CA LYS A 38 54.29 72.89 -13.32
C LYS A 38 53.91 71.96 -12.17
N ILE A 39 53.61 72.49 -10.99
CA ILE A 39 53.18 71.70 -9.82
C ILE A 39 51.86 70.97 -10.12
N ASP A 40 50.89 71.66 -10.71
CA ASP A 40 49.58 71.09 -11.03
C ASP A 40 49.68 70.00 -12.11
N SER A 41 50.53 70.20 -13.13
CA SER A 41 50.81 69.15 -14.13
C SER A 41 51.45 67.90 -13.53
N LEU A 42 52.37 68.07 -12.57
CA LEU A 42 53.07 66.95 -11.92
C LEU A 42 52.15 66.17 -10.97
N ARG A 43 51.21 66.84 -10.32
CA ARG A 43 50.19 66.20 -9.48
C ARG A 43 49.22 65.38 -10.32
N SER A 44 48.70 65.94 -11.41
CA SER A 44 47.83 65.21 -12.34
C SER A 44 48.51 63.94 -12.88
N SER A 45 49.78 64.01 -13.29
CA SER A 45 50.50 62.84 -13.80
C SER A 45 50.74 61.76 -12.74
N ASN A 46 50.91 62.15 -11.46
CA ASN A 46 51.10 61.20 -10.37
C ASN A 46 49.80 60.52 -9.94
N ASP A 47 48.67 61.23 -9.98
CA ASP A 47 47.36 60.64 -9.69
C ASP A 47 46.94 59.63 -10.77
N ASP A 48 47.25 59.90 -12.05
CA ASP A 48 46.99 58.95 -13.14
C ASP A 48 47.90 57.72 -13.06
N ASN A 49 49.19 57.89 -12.74
CA ASN A 49 50.10 56.76 -12.52
C ASN A 49 49.73 55.92 -11.30
N THR A 50 49.35 56.53 -10.18
CA THR A 50 48.94 55.79 -8.98
C THR A 50 47.60 55.07 -9.17
N ARG A 51 46.65 55.63 -9.93
CA ARG A 51 45.42 54.92 -10.33
C ARG A 51 45.69 53.76 -11.28
N ALA A 52 46.63 53.92 -12.22
CA ALA A 52 47.03 52.83 -13.11
C ALA A 52 47.74 51.70 -12.34
N GLU A 53 48.65 52.03 -11.42
CA GLU A 53 49.34 51.05 -10.58
C GLU A 53 48.41 50.31 -9.63
N THR A 54 47.46 51.00 -9.01
CA THR A 54 46.45 50.37 -8.13
C THR A 54 45.50 49.45 -8.90
N ALA A 55 45.09 49.83 -10.11
CA ALA A 55 44.29 48.97 -10.98
C ALA A 55 45.04 47.71 -11.43
N VAL A 56 46.32 47.83 -11.79
CA VAL A 56 47.16 46.68 -12.18
C VAL A 56 47.40 45.74 -11.00
N LEU A 57 47.62 46.27 -9.79
CA LEU A 57 47.77 45.45 -8.58
C LEU A 57 46.49 44.71 -8.21
N ALA A 58 45.33 45.37 -8.31
CA ALA A 58 44.03 44.74 -8.08
C ALA A 58 43.76 43.63 -9.09
N GLU A 59 44.11 43.83 -10.37
CA GLU A 59 43.92 42.81 -11.41
C GLU A 59 44.87 41.61 -11.22
N ARG A 60 46.12 41.84 -10.80
CA ARG A 60 47.04 40.77 -10.44
C ARG A 60 46.54 39.94 -9.25
N GLN A 61 45.95 40.59 -8.25
CA GLN A 61 45.33 39.90 -7.12
C GLN A 61 44.13 39.07 -7.57
N ARG A 62 43.24 39.61 -8.41
CA ARG A 62 42.09 38.89 -8.99
C ARG A 62 42.54 37.61 -9.71
N VAL A 63 43.51 37.74 -10.61
CA VAL A 63 44.03 36.60 -11.40
C VAL A 63 44.67 35.54 -10.50
N SER A 64 45.45 35.96 -9.49
CA SER A 64 46.08 35.04 -8.55
C SER A 64 45.05 34.25 -7.73
N GLU A 65 44.01 34.92 -7.23
CA GLU A 65 42.95 34.29 -6.43
C GLU A 65 42.09 33.32 -7.26
N ILE A 66 41.68 33.72 -8.48
CA ILE A 66 40.92 32.86 -9.40
C ILE A 66 41.75 31.63 -9.77
N THR A 67 43.05 31.81 -10.08
CA THR A 67 43.93 30.68 -10.43
C THR A 67 44.07 29.70 -9.27
N THR A 68 44.23 30.20 -8.04
CA THR A 68 44.37 29.35 -6.85
C THR A 68 43.07 28.61 -6.55
N LEU A 69 41.93 29.28 -6.67
CA LEU A 69 40.60 28.72 -6.42
C LEU A 69 40.25 27.65 -7.45
N CYS A 70 40.41 27.92 -8.74
CA CYS A 70 40.16 26.95 -9.80
C CYS A 70 41.07 25.71 -9.70
N ARG A 71 42.34 25.90 -9.33
CA ARG A 71 43.29 24.78 -9.14
C ARG A 71 42.92 23.88 -7.95
N GLY A 72 42.32 24.43 -6.89
CA GLY A 72 41.85 23.66 -5.74
C GLY A 72 40.64 22.76 -6.03
N PHE A 73 39.89 23.02 -7.11
CA PHE A 73 38.63 22.33 -7.44
C PHE A 73 38.61 21.70 -8.84
N ASP A 74 39.80 21.47 -9.43
CA ASP A 74 40.00 20.93 -10.79
C ASP A 74 39.14 21.65 -11.85
N MET A 75 39.21 22.98 -11.87
CA MET A 75 38.55 23.83 -12.87
C MET A 75 39.59 24.58 -13.68
N ASP A 76 39.28 24.86 -14.95
CA ASP A 76 40.13 25.68 -15.81
C ASP A 76 39.94 27.16 -15.47
N ALA A 77 41.04 27.84 -15.15
CA ALA A 77 41.05 29.26 -14.78
C ALA A 77 41.09 30.18 -15.99
N THR A 78 41.50 29.69 -17.17
CA THR A 78 41.82 30.54 -18.33
C THR A 78 40.60 31.29 -18.87
N GLY A 79 39.43 30.63 -18.93
CA GLY A 79 38.17 31.27 -19.34
C GLY A 79 37.77 32.44 -18.43
N TYR A 80 37.74 32.21 -17.11
CA TYR A 80 37.34 33.23 -16.12
C TYR A 80 38.29 34.43 -16.04
N ILE A 81 39.58 34.21 -16.35
CA ILE A 81 40.57 35.29 -16.40
C ILE A 81 40.34 36.15 -17.64
N ASN A 82 40.16 35.54 -18.82
CA ASN A 82 39.96 36.24 -20.09
C ASN A 82 38.64 37.01 -20.16
N ASP A 83 37.58 36.46 -19.55
CA ASP A 83 36.24 37.05 -19.56
C ASP A 83 36.07 38.18 -18.53
N GLY A 84 37.10 38.45 -17.70
CA GLY A 84 37.06 39.52 -16.69
C GLY A 84 36.13 39.22 -15.51
N ASP A 85 35.81 37.95 -15.25
CA ASP A 85 34.82 37.56 -14.25
C ASP A 85 35.25 37.90 -12.80
N SER A 86 34.28 38.30 -11.97
CA SER A 86 34.55 38.57 -10.56
C SER A 86 34.83 37.28 -9.78
N ILE A 87 35.63 37.38 -8.71
CA ILE A 87 35.97 36.24 -7.84
C ILE A 87 34.71 35.55 -7.29
N ASP A 88 33.66 36.31 -6.98
CA ASP A 88 32.41 35.77 -6.43
C ASP A 88 31.64 34.91 -7.43
N LYS A 89 31.68 35.27 -8.72
CA LYS A 89 31.08 34.46 -9.78
C LYS A 89 31.80 33.11 -9.95
N VAL A 90 33.12 33.10 -9.83
CA VAL A 90 33.92 31.86 -9.86
C VAL A 90 33.65 30.99 -8.63
N ARG A 91 33.51 31.60 -7.44
CA ARG A 91 33.11 30.88 -6.21
C ARG A 91 31.74 30.22 -6.35
N GLN A 92 30.78 30.92 -6.94
CA GLN A 92 29.44 30.37 -7.20
C GLN A 92 29.49 29.17 -8.16
N ALA A 93 30.28 29.26 -9.24
CA ALA A 93 30.47 28.16 -10.19
C ALA A 93 31.13 26.92 -9.54
N VAL A 94 32.11 27.15 -8.65
CA VAL A 94 32.73 26.07 -7.86
C VAL A 94 31.72 25.41 -6.92
N LEU A 95 30.90 26.20 -6.23
CA LEU A 95 29.87 25.68 -5.33
C LEU A 95 28.82 24.85 -6.09
N GLU A 96 28.38 25.29 -7.26
CA GLU A 96 27.47 24.51 -8.11
C GLU A 96 28.09 23.18 -8.56
N LYS A 97 29.37 23.20 -8.97
CA LYS A 97 30.09 21.98 -9.34
C LYS A 97 30.17 21.03 -8.13
N GLN A 98 30.52 21.53 -6.95
CA GLN A 98 30.53 20.75 -5.71
C GLN A 98 29.15 20.16 -5.36
N MET A 99 28.07 20.92 -5.53
CA MET A 99 26.71 20.43 -5.27
C MET A 99 26.30 19.33 -6.26
N LYS A 100 26.73 19.41 -7.52
CA LYS A 100 26.51 18.33 -8.51
C LYS A 100 27.36 17.10 -8.22
N THR A 101 28.63 17.26 -7.85
CA THR A 101 29.54 16.12 -7.59
C THR A 101 29.27 15.45 -6.24
N ARG A 102 28.75 16.19 -5.25
CA ARG A 102 28.40 15.67 -3.90
C ARG A 102 26.90 15.37 -3.76
N GLN A 103 26.19 15.12 -4.85
CA GLN A 103 24.90 14.45 -4.71
C GLN A 103 25.16 13.10 -4.02
N PRO A 104 24.50 12.80 -2.89
CA PRO A 104 24.63 11.49 -2.29
C PRO A 104 24.10 10.48 -3.30
N SER A 105 24.99 9.68 -3.88
CA SER A 105 24.57 8.41 -4.46
C SER A 105 23.99 7.63 -3.30
N SER A 106 22.67 7.49 -3.28
CA SER A 106 22.01 6.56 -2.39
C SER A 106 22.36 5.15 -2.85
N VAL A 107 23.59 4.73 -2.60
CA VAL A 107 23.90 3.31 -2.45
C VAL A 107 23.30 2.93 -1.12
N GLY A 108 21.97 2.81 -1.11
CA GLY A 108 21.32 2.00 -0.10
C GLY A 108 21.98 0.64 -0.18
N ILE A 109 22.35 0.08 0.97
CA ILE A 109 22.67 -1.33 1.07
C ILE A 109 21.35 -2.05 0.78
N VAL A 110 21.05 -2.21 -0.51
CA VAL A 110 19.86 -2.88 -1.01
C VAL A 110 20.16 -4.36 -0.84
N LYS A 111 19.75 -4.93 0.29
CA LYS A 111 19.74 -6.35 0.66
C LYS A 111 21.11 -7.07 0.67
N ASP A 112 21.32 -7.91 1.68
CA ASP A 112 22.46 -8.82 1.74
C ASP A 112 22.49 -9.72 0.49
N GLU A 113 23.69 -10.15 0.08
CA GLU A 113 23.89 -11.02 -1.09
C GLU A 113 23.06 -12.32 -0.99
N GLN A 114 22.90 -12.83 0.24
CA GLN A 114 22.04 -13.99 0.55
C GLN A 114 20.55 -13.71 0.34
N ASP A 115 20.06 -12.52 0.69
CA ASP A 115 18.66 -12.15 0.47
C ASP A 115 18.35 -11.97 -1.02
N LYS A 116 19.28 -11.39 -1.80
CA LYS A 116 19.15 -11.30 -3.27
C LYS A 116 19.12 -12.67 -3.92
N PHE A 117 20.00 -13.57 -3.47
CA PHE A 117 19.98 -14.96 -3.92
C PHE A 117 18.65 -15.63 -3.57
N ARG A 118 18.16 -15.48 -2.33
CA ARG A 118 16.88 -16.08 -1.90
C ARG A 118 15.74 -15.62 -2.79
N GLU A 119 15.65 -14.33 -3.08
CA GLU A 119 14.62 -13.76 -3.96
C GLU A 119 14.74 -14.24 -5.40
N ALA A 120 15.96 -14.26 -5.97
CA ALA A 120 16.18 -14.77 -7.32
C ALA A 120 15.86 -16.27 -7.43
N ALA A 121 16.25 -17.06 -6.43
CA ALA A 121 15.99 -18.49 -6.40
C ALA A 121 14.49 -18.80 -6.16
N SER A 122 13.80 -18.05 -5.29
CA SER A 122 12.36 -18.22 -5.09
C SER A 122 11.56 -17.84 -6.33
N ASP A 123 11.92 -16.73 -6.99
CA ASP A 123 11.28 -16.29 -8.23
C ASP A 123 11.57 -17.27 -9.38
N GLY A 124 12.79 -17.79 -9.46
CA GLY A 124 13.16 -18.81 -10.45
C GLY A 124 12.37 -20.11 -10.29
N LEU A 125 12.21 -20.57 -9.04
CA LEU A 125 11.39 -21.75 -8.74
C LEU A 125 9.92 -21.49 -9.06
N ALA A 126 9.39 -20.32 -8.69
CA ALA A 126 8.05 -19.88 -9.04
C ALA A 126 7.81 -19.81 -10.56
N LEU A 127 8.77 -19.30 -11.34
CA LEU A 127 8.71 -19.28 -12.81
C LEU A 127 8.79 -20.70 -13.42
N ARG A 128 9.55 -21.62 -12.83
CA ARG A 128 9.60 -23.03 -13.24
C ARG A 128 8.23 -23.70 -13.06
N VAL A 129 7.59 -23.39 -11.94
CA VAL A 129 6.25 -23.80 -11.54
C VAL A 129 5.14 -23.13 -12.40
N GLY A 130 5.50 -22.28 -13.37
CA GLY A 130 4.56 -21.66 -14.29
C GLY A 130 3.80 -20.47 -13.70
N MET A 131 4.25 -19.94 -12.56
CA MET A 131 3.70 -18.69 -12.05
C MET A 131 4.20 -17.51 -12.89
N HIS A 132 3.26 -16.69 -13.36
CA HIS A 132 3.59 -15.38 -13.91
C HIS A 132 3.91 -14.41 -12.78
N ILE A 133 5.15 -13.89 -12.77
CA ILE A 133 5.63 -12.84 -11.88
C ILE A 133 5.87 -11.61 -12.75
N GLU A 134 5.21 -10.48 -12.44
CA GLU A 134 5.31 -9.26 -13.26
C GLU A 134 6.73 -8.69 -13.32
N LYS A 135 7.51 -8.85 -12.24
CA LYS A 135 8.89 -8.39 -12.12
C LYS A 135 9.75 -9.41 -11.37
N PRO A 136 10.26 -10.44 -12.05
CA PRO A 136 11.19 -11.38 -11.43
C PRO A 136 12.46 -10.69 -10.96
N ALA A 137 13.03 -11.14 -9.85
CA ALA A 137 14.35 -10.70 -9.38
C ALA A 137 15.46 -10.96 -10.41
N ALA A 138 16.49 -10.12 -10.40
CA ALA A 138 17.63 -10.27 -11.30
C ALA A 138 18.34 -11.61 -11.06
N GLY A 139 18.49 -12.43 -12.12
CA GLY A 139 19.03 -13.79 -12.04
C GLY A 139 17.99 -14.91 -11.87
N ALA A 140 16.69 -14.58 -11.70
CA ALA A 140 15.64 -15.61 -11.52
C ALA A 140 15.54 -16.62 -12.69
N ASN A 141 15.84 -16.19 -13.91
CA ASN A 141 15.83 -17.07 -15.08
C ASN A 141 16.92 -18.15 -15.03
N ASP A 142 18.05 -17.89 -14.36
CA ASP A 142 19.16 -18.84 -14.24
C ASP A 142 18.77 -20.00 -13.31
N PHE A 143 17.99 -19.71 -12.26
CA PHE A 143 17.46 -20.70 -11.31
C PHE A 143 16.26 -21.49 -11.85
N ARG A 144 15.58 -21.01 -12.89
CA ARG A 144 14.42 -21.68 -13.50
C ARG A 144 14.74 -23.09 -14.02
N GLY A 145 15.97 -23.32 -14.48
CA GLY A 145 16.43 -24.60 -15.04
C GLY A 145 17.02 -25.57 -14.02
N MET A 146 17.26 -25.14 -12.78
CA MET A 146 17.93 -25.95 -11.77
C MET A 146 16.98 -26.93 -11.10
N THR A 147 17.48 -28.14 -10.82
CA THR A 147 16.79 -29.12 -9.94
C THR A 147 16.82 -28.66 -8.49
N LEU A 148 15.88 -29.11 -7.66
CA LEU A 148 15.90 -28.84 -6.21
C LEU A 148 17.21 -29.33 -5.59
N LYS A 149 17.78 -30.43 -6.10
CA LYS A 149 19.07 -30.95 -5.64
C LYS A 149 20.24 -30.02 -5.98
N GLU A 150 20.26 -29.42 -7.16
CA GLU A 150 21.30 -28.47 -7.56
C GLU A 150 21.19 -27.17 -6.78
N LEU A 151 19.97 -26.65 -6.62
CA LEU A 151 19.68 -25.47 -5.81
C LEU A 151 20.09 -25.72 -4.34
N ALA A 152 19.80 -26.91 -3.82
CA ALA A 152 20.24 -27.35 -2.51
C ALA A 152 21.78 -27.33 -2.41
N LYS A 153 22.49 -27.95 -3.34
CA LYS A 153 23.97 -27.96 -3.36
C LYS A 153 24.57 -26.55 -3.43
N GLU A 154 23.96 -25.66 -4.19
CA GLU A 154 24.39 -24.26 -4.31
C GLU A 154 24.18 -23.49 -3.01
N THR A 155 23.06 -23.70 -2.32
CA THR A 155 22.82 -23.12 -0.98
C THR A 155 23.82 -23.61 0.07
N LEU A 156 24.15 -24.91 0.11
CA LEU A 156 25.18 -25.43 1.03
C LEU A 156 26.57 -24.87 0.75
N ARG A 157 26.89 -24.63 -0.54
CA ARG A 157 28.16 -24.00 -0.90
C ARG A 157 28.25 -22.58 -0.35
N MET A 158 27.16 -21.81 -0.42
CA MET A 158 27.11 -20.46 0.16
C MET A 158 27.14 -20.46 1.69
N GLU A 159 26.61 -21.51 2.32
CA GLU A 159 26.74 -21.74 3.78
C GLU A 159 28.13 -22.22 4.20
N GLY A 160 29.08 -22.39 3.25
CA GLY A 160 30.48 -22.70 3.53
C GLY A 160 30.83 -24.20 3.55
N VAL A 161 29.95 -25.07 3.05
CA VAL A 161 30.22 -26.53 2.97
C VAL A 161 31.05 -26.84 1.72
N GLU A 162 32.38 -26.99 1.89
CA GLU A 162 33.35 -27.14 0.79
C GLU A 162 33.10 -28.33 -0.15
N ASN A 163 32.41 -29.38 0.30
CA ASN A 163 32.18 -30.61 -0.48
C ASN A 163 30.73 -30.82 -0.94
N ALA A 164 29.89 -29.77 -0.97
CA ALA A 164 28.45 -29.86 -1.28
C ALA A 164 28.09 -30.75 -2.49
N TYR A 165 28.86 -30.69 -3.58
CA TYR A 165 28.62 -31.47 -4.79
C TYR A 165 28.93 -32.97 -4.68
N ARG A 166 29.73 -33.37 -3.68
CA ARG A 166 30.17 -34.75 -3.44
C ARG A 166 29.35 -35.48 -2.39
N LEU A 167 28.44 -34.80 -1.69
CA LEU A 167 27.56 -35.48 -0.72
C LEU A 167 26.63 -36.45 -1.43
N SER A 168 26.37 -37.59 -0.77
CA SER A 168 25.34 -38.53 -1.17
C SER A 168 23.96 -37.88 -1.03
N ASP A 169 22.96 -38.33 -1.78
CA ASP A 169 21.59 -37.82 -1.68
C ASP A 169 21.00 -37.95 -0.25
N ASP A 170 21.49 -38.91 0.56
CA ASP A 170 21.09 -39.07 1.97
C ASP A 170 21.74 -38.01 2.86
N ASP A 171 23.05 -37.80 2.73
CA ASP A 171 23.76 -36.80 3.53
C ASP A 171 23.34 -35.38 3.14
N LEU A 172 23.07 -35.16 1.86
CA LEU A 172 22.41 -34.00 1.31
C LEU A 172 21.12 -33.77 2.10
N PHE A 173 20.14 -34.69 2.02
CA PHE A 173 18.85 -34.56 2.70
C PHE A 173 18.95 -34.30 4.21
N ARG A 174 19.85 -34.98 4.93
CA ARG A 174 20.03 -34.79 6.38
C ARG A 174 20.49 -33.38 6.73
N GLN A 175 21.34 -32.77 5.91
CA GLN A 175 21.85 -31.44 6.15
C GLN A 175 20.78 -30.35 5.90
N TYR A 176 19.86 -30.57 4.93
CA TYR A 176 18.73 -29.66 4.65
C TYR A 176 17.54 -29.78 5.61
N LEU A 177 17.42 -30.85 6.38
CA LEU A 177 16.36 -30.97 7.40
C LEU A 177 16.50 -29.95 8.54
N THR A 178 17.54 -29.10 8.51
CA THR A 178 17.66 -27.96 9.40
C THR A 178 16.79 -26.79 8.90
N PRO A 179 15.80 -26.33 9.70
CA PRO A 179 14.88 -25.25 9.32
C PRO A 179 15.53 -23.87 9.18
N THR A 180 16.83 -23.76 9.47
CA THR A 180 17.64 -22.54 9.31
C THR A 180 18.42 -22.49 8.00
N SER A 181 18.34 -23.53 7.16
CA SER A 181 19.06 -23.53 5.88
C SER A 181 18.42 -22.56 4.88
N LEU A 182 19.25 -21.85 4.11
CA LEU A 182 18.81 -20.94 3.05
C LEU A 182 17.87 -21.65 2.06
N PHE A 183 18.12 -22.93 1.80
CA PHE A 183 17.28 -23.79 0.98
C PHE A 183 15.82 -23.88 1.48
N THR A 184 15.62 -24.15 2.78
CA THR A 184 14.28 -24.24 3.35
C THR A 184 13.54 -22.90 3.29
N GLY A 185 14.27 -21.79 3.44
CA GLY A 185 13.72 -20.44 3.26
C GLY A 185 13.24 -20.17 1.83
N ILE A 186 13.97 -20.64 0.81
CA ILE A 186 13.59 -20.49 -0.61
C ILE A 186 12.31 -21.28 -0.91
N ILE A 187 12.22 -22.54 -0.45
CA ILE A 187 11.02 -23.36 -0.65
C ILE A 187 9.83 -22.77 0.10
N ASP A 188 10.00 -22.35 1.35
CA ASP A 188 8.92 -21.74 2.14
C ASP A 188 8.42 -20.44 1.49
N GLN A 189 9.31 -19.57 1.02
CA GLN A 189 8.94 -18.34 0.32
C GLN A 189 8.21 -18.63 -1.00
N THR A 190 8.68 -19.62 -1.77
CA THR A 190 8.00 -20.02 -3.01
C THR A 190 6.61 -20.59 -2.72
N ALA A 191 6.48 -21.48 -1.72
CA ALA A 191 5.21 -22.06 -1.31
C ALA A 191 4.21 -21.02 -0.78
N ARG A 192 4.69 -19.99 -0.07
CA ARG A 192 3.85 -18.85 0.34
C ARG A 192 3.35 -18.06 -0.86
N THR A 193 4.23 -17.78 -1.82
CA THR A 193 3.87 -17.00 -3.01
C THR A 193 2.87 -17.75 -3.90
N THR A 194 3.05 -19.07 -4.09
CA THR A 194 2.09 -19.92 -4.81
C THR A 194 0.75 -19.94 -4.09
N PHE A 195 0.76 -20.08 -2.77
CA PHE A 195 -0.44 -20.08 -1.96
C PHE A 195 -1.19 -18.76 -2.00
N GLU A 196 -0.53 -17.63 -1.81
CA GLU A 196 -1.15 -16.29 -1.83
C GLU A 196 -1.84 -16.02 -3.16
N LYS A 197 -1.18 -16.38 -4.27
CA LYS A 197 -1.77 -16.25 -5.61
C LYS A 197 -3.00 -17.13 -5.76
N ALA A 198 -2.89 -18.41 -5.44
CA ALA A 198 -4.00 -19.36 -5.53
C ALA A 198 -5.18 -18.98 -4.60
N TYR A 199 -4.90 -18.40 -3.43
CA TYR A 199 -5.90 -17.92 -2.48
C TYR A 199 -6.67 -16.72 -3.04
N THR A 200 -5.96 -15.81 -3.70
CA THR A 200 -6.54 -14.59 -4.29
C THR A 200 -7.34 -14.90 -5.56
N GLU A 201 -6.90 -15.88 -6.35
CA GLU A 201 -7.59 -16.33 -7.58
C GLU A 201 -8.81 -17.23 -7.29
N ALA A 202 -8.92 -17.78 -6.08
CA ALA A 202 -10.03 -18.64 -5.70
C ALA A 202 -11.38 -17.88 -5.79
N GLN A 203 -12.22 -18.32 -6.72
CA GLN A 203 -13.54 -17.74 -6.97
C GLN A 203 -14.45 -17.96 -5.75
N THR A 204 -14.77 -16.90 -5.03
CA THR A 204 -15.70 -16.90 -3.89
C THR A 204 -16.56 -15.65 -3.89
N THR A 205 -17.82 -15.78 -3.50
CA THR A 205 -18.83 -14.74 -3.71
C THR A 205 -19.19 -13.99 -2.42
N TYR A 206 -18.93 -14.58 -1.24
CA TYR A 206 -19.28 -13.98 0.05
C TYR A 206 -18.75 -12.55 0.25
N GLN A 207 -17.61 -12.23 -0.37
CA GLN A 207 -16.93 -10.93 -0.22
C GLN A 207 -17.75 -9.75 -0.79
N GLU A 208 -18.65 -10.03 -1.73
CA GLU A 208 -19.45 -8.99 -2.41
C GLU A 208 -20.50 -8.39 -1.48
N TRP A 209 -21.14 -9.22 -0.64
CA TRP A 209 -22.27 -8.80 0.18
C TRP A 209 -21.99 -8.84 1.69
N VAL A 210 -21.00 -9.61 2.14
CA VAL A 210 -20.67 -9.74 3.57
C VAL A 210 -19.73 -8.63 4.04
N LYS A 211 -19.99 -8.12 5.25
CA LYS A 211 -19.09 -7.17 5.91
C LYS A 211 -17.86 -7.89 6.50
N THR A 212 -16.68 -7.32 6.31
CA THR A 212 -15.47 -7.76 6.99
C THR A 212 -15.27 -6.96 8.27
N GLY A 213 -14.82 -7.63 9.32
CA GLY A 213 -14.48 -7.04 10.60
C GLY A 213 -13.20 -7.61 11.17
N THR A 214 -12.83 -7.12 12.35
CA THR A 214 -11.61 -7.53 13.04
C THR A 214 -11.90 -7.74 14.52
N LEU A 215 -11.26 -8.76 15.08
CA LEU A 215 -11.23 -9.04 16.52
C LEU A 215 -9.77 -9.18 16.96
N LYS A 216 -9.49 -8.75 18.19
CA LYS A 216 -8.14 -8.77 18.78
C LYS A 216 -7.81 -10.08 19.48
N ASP A 217 -8.83 -10.83 19.92
CA ASP A 217 -8.67 -12.07 20.66
C ASP A 217 -9.78 -13.08 20.34
N PHE A 218 -9.62 -14.31 20.86
CA PHE A 218 -10.55 -15.43 20.68
C PHE A 218 -11.69 -15.46 21.71
N ARG A 219 -11.76 -14.47 22.61
CA ARG A 219 -12.80 -14.46 23.64
C ARG A 219 -14.10 -14.02 23.01
N PRO A 220 -15.23 -14.64 23.41
CA PRO A 220 -16.52 -14.17 22.93
C PRO A 220 -16.76 -12.71 23.29
N THR A 221 -16.87 -11.88 22.27
CA THR A 221 -17.07 -10.44 22.42
C THR A 221 -18.54 -10.13 22.13
N LYS A 222 -19.26 -9.68 23.16
CA LYS A 222 -20.62 -9.16 22.98
C LYS A 222 -20.55 -7.79 22.35
N THR A 223 -21.25 -7.61 21.24
CA THR A 223 -21.41 -6.30 20.60
C THR A 223 -22.80 -5.80 20.91
N TYR A 224 -22.97 -4.54 21.29
CA TYR A 224 -24.28 -3.95 21.50
C TYR A 224 -24.79 -3.35 20.19
N GLN A 225 -26.04 -3.61 19.85
CA GLN A 225 -26.71 -2.83 18.83
C GLN A 225 -27.19 -1.52 19.49
N ALA A 226 -26.58 -0.40 19.12
CA ALA A 226 -27.09 0.90 19.51
C ALA A 226 -28.46 1.09 18.85
N GLY A 227 -29.50 1.28 19.67
CA GLY A 227 -30.81 1.65 19.17
C GLY A 227 -30.79 3.01 18.47
N THR A 228 -31.83 3.27 17.69
CA THR A 228 -32.05 4.62 17.15
C THR A 228 -32.49 5.55 18.27
N ALA A 229 -32.05 6.81 18.21
CA ALA A 229 -32.68 7.87 18.98
C ALA A 229 -34.18 7.97 18.60
N GLY A 230 -35.02 8.29 19.58
CA GLY A 230 -36.45 8.53 19.42
C GLY A 230 -36.73 9.67 18.43
N GLU A 231 -37.95 9.71 17.90
CA GLU A 231 -38.37 10.73 16.95
C GLU A 231 -38.33 12.13 17.58
N LEU A 232 -37.91 13.13 16.80
CA LEU A 232 -37.95 14.52 17.23
C LEU A 232 -39.42 14.97 17.36
N LEU A 233 -39.85 15.21 18.59
CA LEU A 233 -41.18 15.71 18.88
C LEU A 233 -41.25 17.22 18.64
N LEU A 234 -42.38 17.69 18.11
CA LEU A 234 -42.63 19.12 17.92
C LEU A 234 -42.69 19.82 19.29
N VAL A 235 -41.76 20.75 19.50
CA VAL A 235 -41.70 21.59 20.71
C VAL A 235 -42.49 22.87 20.42
N GLY A 236 -43.53 23.14 21.19
CA GLY A 236 -44.22 24.44 21.14
C GLY A 236 -43.31 25.58 21.63
N GLU A 237 -43.64 26.84 21.37
CA GLU A 237 -42.77 28.00 21.70
C GLU A 237 -42.27 28.07 23.16
N ASN A 238 -42.94 27.40 24.11
CA ASN A 238 -42.52 27.26 25.51
C ASN A 238 -42.50 25.79 26.00
N GLY A 239 -42.37 24.82 25.09
CA GLY A 239 -42.40 23.39 25.41
C GLY A 239 -41.07 22.86 25.94
N GLU A 240 -41.13 21.85 26.81
CA GLU A 240 -39.94 21.13 27.30
C GLU A 240 -39.50 20.05 26.29
N LEU A 241 -38.18 19.97 26.04
CA LEU A 241 -37.57 18.90 25.26
C LEU A 241 -37.67 17.59 26.05
N LYS A 242 -38.46 16.62 25.56
CA LYS A 242 -38.53 15.31 26.19
C LYS A 242 -37.18 14.60 26.06
N HIS A 243 -36.65 14.14 27.20
CA HIS A 243 -35.41 13.39 27.24
C HIS A 243 -35.61 12.00 26.63
N ASP A 244 -34.81 11.68 25.61
CA ASP A 244 -34.75 10.36 25.01
C ASP A 244 -33.61 9.55 25.64
N THR A 245 -33.89 8.31 26.02
CA THR A 245 -32.88 7.35 26.46
C THR A 245 -32.71 6.30 25.36
N PRO A 246 -31.63 6.34 24.56
CA PRO A 246 -31.42 5.36 23.50
C PRO A 246 -31.38 3.95 24.10
N SER A 247 -32.27 3.07 23.64
CA SER A 247 -32.30 1.67 24.09
C SER A 247 -31.07 0.94 23.55
N ALA A 248 -30.22 0.42 24.44
CA ALA A 248 -29.21 -0.55 24.08
C ALA A 248 -29.80 -1.95 24.25
N ALA A 249 -29.91 -2.71 23.17
CA ALA A 249 -30.22 -4.14 23.27
C ALA A 249 -28.93 -4.95 23.27
N ASP A 250 -29.00 -6.12 23.90
CA ASP A 250 -28.01 -7.16 23.68
C ASP A 250 -27.88 -7.40 22.19
N GLY A 251 -26.64 -7.48 21.71
CA GLY A 251 -26.36 -7.79 20.32
C GLY A 251 -25.52 -9.05 20.19
N PRO A 252 -24.98 -9.29 18.98
CA PRO A 252 -24.38 -10.57 18.64
C PRO A 252 -23.12 -10.86 19.46
N MET A 253 -22.97 -12.14 19.82
CA MET A 253 -21.75 -12.69 20.38
C MET A 253 -20.85 -13.13 19.24
N ARG A 254 -19.69 -12.48 19.12
CA ARG A 254 -18.72 -12.75 18.05
C ARG A 254 -17.52 -13.48 18.63
N GLN A 255 -17.05 -14.51 17.95
CA GLN A 255 -15.92 -15.32 18.39
C GLN A 255 -15.13 -15.81 17.18
N LEU A 256 -13.80 -15.82 17.31
CA LEU A 256 -12.89 -16.40 16.34
C LEU A 256 -12.63 -17.87 16.65
N LEU A 257 -12.43 -18.68 15.61
CA LEU A 257 -11.96 -20.05 15.70
C LEU A 257 -10.75 -20.22 14.79
N THR A 258 -9.84 -21.12 15.17
CA THR A 258 -8.67 -21.46 14.36
C THR A 258 -9.01 -22.65 13.47
N PHE A 259 -8.87 -22.47 12.16
CA PHE A 259 -8.99 -23.53 11.17
C PHE A 259 -7.61 -23.80 10.59
N GLY A 260 -7.15 -25.06 10.64
CA GLY A 260 -5.84 -25.41 10.12
C GLY A 260 -5.73 -26.84 9.64
N ARG A 261 -4.76 -27.07 8.76
CA ARG A 261 -4.38 -28.37 8.23
C ARG A 261 -2.87 -28.44 8.03
N GLN A 262 -2.37 -29.66 7.98
CA GLN A 262 -0.96 -29.96 7.82
C GLN A 262 -0.78 -30.80 6.56
N PHE A 263 0.25 -30.51 5.79
CA PHE A 263 0.66 -31.37 4.68
C PHE A 263 2.16 -31.65 4.74
N THR A 264 2.57 -32.79 4.19
CA THR A 264 3.92 -33.30 4.34
C THR A 264 4.53 -33.66 2.99
N MET A 265 5.76 -33.23 2.75
CA MET A 265 6.56 -33.68 1.62
C MET A 265 7.47 -34.79 2.10
N SER A 266 7.29 -35.99 1.53
CA SER A 266 8.12 -37.13 1.89
C SER A 266 9.53 -36.97 1.33
N ARG A 267 10.50 -37.63 1.97
CA ARG A 267 11.86 -37.75 1.46
C ARG A 267 11.93 -38.26 0.02
N GLN A 268 11.05 -39.19 -0.36
CA GLN A 268 11.08 -39.78 -1.71
C GLN A 268 10.73 -38.74 -2.77
N MET A 269 9.71 -37.92 -2.52
CA MET A 269 9.31 -36.83 -3.43
C MET A 269 10.42 -35.80 -3.58
N PHE A 270 11.13 -35.51 -2.50
CA PHE A 270 12.32 -34.66 -2.55
C PHE A 270 13.45 -35.26 -3.40
N ILE A 271 13.79 -36.54 -3.18
CA ILE A 271 14.85 -37.22 -3.94
C ILE A 271 14.48 -37.34 -5.42
N ASN A 272 13.18 -37.41 -5.74
CA ASN A 272 12.70 -37.52 -7.10
C ASN A 272 12.52 -36.15 -7.82
N ASP A 273 12.92 -35.03 -7.19
CA ASP A 273 12.76 -33.67 -7.72
C ASP A 273 11.30 -33.34 -8.10
N ASP A 274 10.33 -33.77 -7.28
CA ASP A 274 8.91 -33.50 -7.52
C ASP A 274 8.56 -32.05 -7.17
N VAL A 275 8.91 -31.13 -8.07
CA VAL A 275 8.66 -29.69 -7.94
C VAL A 275 7.18 -29.36 -8.10
N ASP A 276 6.44 -30.16 -8.86
CA ASP A 276 5.00 -30.00 -9.09
C ASP A 276 4.19 -30.11 -7.79
N PHE A 277 4.71 -30.86 -6.81
CA PHE A 277 4.15 -30.90 -5.46
C PHE A 277 4.14 -29.55 -4.73
N ILE A 278 5.22 -28.75 -4.89
CA ILE A 278 5.37 -27.42 -4.27
C ILE A 278 4.35 -26.43 -4.87
N GLN A 279 3.89 -26.68 -6.09
CA GLN A 279 2.82 -25.91 -6.72
C GLN A 279 1.43 -26.39 -6.29
N SER A 280 1.16 -27.67 -6.53
CA SER A 280 -0.19 -28.21 -6.57
C SER A 280 -0.82 -28.25 -5.19
N LEU A 281 -0.10 -28.72 -4.17
CA LEU A 281 -0.66 -28.84 -2.83
C LEU A 281 -0.96 -27.50 -2.18
N PRO A 282 -0.02 -26.53 -2.10
CA PRO A 282 -0.35 -25.22 -1.53
C PRO A 282 -1.52 -24.57 -2.26
N SER A 283 -1.58 -24.68 -3.58
CA SER A 283 -2.70 -24.13 -4.36
C SER A 283 -4.05 -24.77 -4.01
N LEU A 284 -4.11 -26.09 -3.86
CA LEU A 284 -5.33 -26.79 -3.46
C LEU A 284 -5.78 -26.42 -2.04
N TYR A 285 -4.84 -26.30 -1.10
CA TYR A 285 -5.14 -25.87 0.26
C TYR A 285 -5.55 -24.41 0.32
N ALA A 286 -4.98 -23.54 -0.52
CA ALA A 286 -5.36 -22.13 -0.65
C ALA A 286 -6.82 -21.99 -1.09
N GLN A 287 -7.18 -22.69 -2.17
CA GLN A 287 -8.55 -22.73 -2.66
C GLN A 287 -9.50 -23.29 -1.60
N SER A 288 -9.12 -24.39 -0.94
CA SER A 288 -9.92 -25.00 0.12
C SER A 288 -10.13 -24.06 1.31
N ALA A 289 -9.11 -23.29 1.70
CA ALA A 289 -9.22 -22.31 2.78
C ALA A 289 -10.20 -21.17 2.41
N ARG A 290 -10.12 -20.61 1.20
CA ARG A 290 -11.05 -19.55 0.76
C ARG A 290 -12.48 -20.09 0.62
N LEU A 291 -12.65 -21.26 0.02
CA LEU A 291 -13.94 -21.95 -0.10
C LEU A 291 -14.53 -22.32 1.28
N GLY A 292 -13.69 -22.63 2.27
CA GLY A 292 -14.11 -22.90 3.64
C GLY A 292 -14.82 -21.73 4.30
N ILE A 293 -14.34 -20.49 4.07
CA ILE A 293 -15.01 -19.27 4.54
C ILE A 293 -16.34 -19.10 3.82
N ASN A 294 -16.35 -19.23 2.49
CA ASN A 294 -17.55 -19.12 1.66
C ASN A 294 -18.65 -20.08 2.13
N ARG A 295 -18.28 -21.35 2.31
CA ARG A 295 -19.15 -22.40 2.84
C ARG A 295 -19.69 -22.06 4.21
N LEU A 296 -18.86 -21.59 5.14
CA LEU A 296 -19.32 -21.27 6.49
C LEU A 296 -20.32 -20.11 6.49
N VAL A 297 -20.13 -19.09 5.64
CA VAL A 297 -21.07 -17.98 5.46
C VAL A 297 -22.42 -18.50 4.95
N TYR A 298 -22.43 -19.24 3.84
CA TYR A 298 -23.68 -19.72 3.27
C TYR A 298 -24.37 -20.76 4.16
N GLN A 299 -23.61 -21.63 4.83
CA GLN A 299 -24.17 -22.53 5.85
C GLN A 299 -24.78 -21.78 7.03
N THR A 300 -24.19 -20.66 7.45
CA THR A 300 -24.78 -19.83 8.53
C THR A 300 -26.10 -19.22 8.08
N LEU A 301 -26.19 -18.81 6.81
CA LEU A 301 -27.43 -18.30 6.22
C LEU A 301 -28.51 -19.39 6.14
N THR A 302 -28.17 -20.59 5.66
CA THR A 302 -29.15 -21.65 5.37
C THR A 302 -29.55 -22.48 6.59
N LYS A 303 -28.63 -22.78 7.51
CA LYS A 303 -28.93 -23.50 8.76
C LYS A 303 -29.81 -22.70 9.71
N ASN A 304 -29.92 -21.39 9.49
CA ASN A 304 -30.83 -20.51 10.23
C ASN A 304 -30.63 -20.59 11.76
N PRO A 305 -29.42 -20.34 12.28
CA PRO A 305 -29.11 -20.51 13.70
C PRO A 305 -29.91 -19.54 14.58
N ALA A 306 -30.06 -19.88 15.86
CA ALA A 306 -30.62 -18.95 16.84
C ALA A 306 -29.68 -17.76 17.04
N VAL A 307 -30.25 -16.54 17.01
CA VAL A 307 -29.53 -15.30 17.29
C VAL A 307 -29.65 -14.94 18.78
N TRP A 308 -29.11 -13.79 19.18
CA TRP A 308 -28.99 -13.39 20.59
C TRP A 308 -30.33 -13.17 21.33
N ASP A 309 -31.45 -13.12 20.61
CA ASP A 309 -32.81 -13.09 21.18
C ASP A 309 -33.43 -14.49 21.41
N GLY A 310 -32.69 -15.56 21.09
CA GLY A 310 -33.13 -16.95 21.22
C GLY A 310 -34.00 -17.47 20.08
N LYS A 311 -34.35 -16.64 19.09
CA LYS A 311 -35.11 -17.03 17.90
C LYS A 311 -34.16 -17.29 16.73
N THR A 312 -34.62 -18.05 15.73
CA THR A 312 -33.85 -18.31 14.51
C THR A 312 -33.64 -17.03 13.70
N LEU A 313 -32.52 -16.93 12.96
CA LEU A 313 -32.21 -15.78 12.10
C LEU A 313 -33.42 -15.33 11.26
N PHE A 314 -34.02 -16.25 10.49
CA PHE A 314 -35.26 -16.08 9.78
C PHE A 314 -36.42 -16.63 10.60
N HIS A 315 -37.34 -15.75 11.00
CA HIS A 315 -38.52 -16.08 11.79
C HIS A 315 -39.66 -15.09 11.49
N ALA A 316 -40.90 -15.52 11.64
CA ALA A 316 -42.07 -14.66 11.39
C ALA A 316 -42.05 -13.40 12.27
N ASP A 317 -41.68 -13.55 13.55
CA ASP A 317 -41.58 -12.44 14.52
C ASP A 317 -40.49 -11.41 14.18
N HIS A 318 -39.48 -11.79 13.39
CA HIS A 318 -38.45 -10.87 12.91
C HIS A 318 -38.91 -10.10 11.66
N GLY A 319 -40.08 -10.42 11.11
CA GLY A 319 -40.60 -9.82 9.89
C GLY A 319 -39.69 -10.04 8.68
N ASN A 320 -38.89 -11.12 8.69
CA ASN A 320 -37.85 -11.38 7.71
C ASN A 320 -37.99 -12.71 6.96
N LEU A 321 -39.19 -13.31 7.03
CA LEU A 321 -39.55 -14.53 6.33
C LEU A 321 -40.81 -14.29 5.49
N ILE A 322 -40.78 -14.69 4.22
CA ILE A 322 -41.96 -14.71 3.37
C ILE A 322 -42.75 -16.00 3.67
N ASN A 323 -44.01 -15.86 4.08
CA ASN A 323 -44.84 -16.99 4.53
C ASN A 323 -45.14 -18.00 3.41
N ASN A 324 -45.42 -17.52 2.19
CA ASN A 324 -45.71 -18.36 1.03
C ASN A 324 -44.49 -18.35 0.11
N GLY A 325 -43.75 -19.45 0.10
CA GLY A 325 -42.61 -19.62 -0.78
C GLY A 325 -43.01 -19.62 -2.25
N SER A 326 -42.15 -19.02 -3.09
CA SER A 326 -42.40 -18.94 -4.52
C SER A 326 -41.09 -18.81 -5.29
N ALA A 327 -41.13 -19.15 -6.58
CA ALA A 327 -40.07 -18.76 -7.52
C ALA A 327 -39.88 -17.22 -7.56
N PRO A 328 -38.71 -16.73 -8.01
CA PRO A 328 -38.45 -15.31 -8.23
C PRO A 328 -39.50 -14.69 -9.15
N THR A 329 -40.30 -13.76 -8.64
CA THR A 329 -41.30 -12.99 -9.40
C THR A 329 -41.32 -11.54 -8.94
N VAL A 330 -41.87 -10.64 -9.76
CA VAL A 330 -42.03 -9.22 -9.43
C VAL A 330 -42.83 -9.04 -8.12
N ALA A 331 -43.87 -9.85 -7.90
CA ALA A 331 -44.67 -9.81 -6.67
C ALA A 331 -43.86 -10.23 -5.44
N ALA A 332 -43.10 -11.34 -5.52
CA ALA A 332 -42.30 -11.83 -4.41
C ALA A 332 -41.15 -10.88 -4.05
N LEU A 333 -40.48 -10.28 -5.04
CA LEU A 333 -39.45 -9.26 -4.83
C LEU A 333 -40.03 -7.96 -4.24
N SER A 334 -41.24 -7.57 -4.67
CA SER A 334 -41.94 -6.42 -4.08
C SER A 334 -42.24 -6.65 -2.60
N GLU A 335 -42.65 -7.87 -2.24
CA GLU A 335 -42.87 -8.22 -0.84
C GLU A 335 -41.57 -8.21 -0.03
N ALA A 336 -40.50 -8.81 -0.55
CA ALA A 336 -39.18 -8.79 0.11
C ALA A 336 -38.69 -7.35 0.35
N ARG A 337 -38.80 -6.47 -0.65
CA ARG A 337 -38.44 -5.05 -0.54
C ARG A 337 -39.33 -4.32 0.47
N ARG A 338 -40.62 -4.65 0.52
CA ARG A 338 -41.57 -4.07 1.49
C ARG A 338 -41.20 -4.47 2.91
N LEU A 339 -40.86 -5.74 3.14
CA LEU A 339 -40.42 -6.23 4.44
C LEU A 339 -39.15 -5.52 4.90
N LEU A 340 -38.10 -5.45 4.05
CA LEU A 340 -36.86 -4.71 4.37
C LEU A 340 -37.10 -3.25 4.75
N LYS A 341 -37.97 -2.55 4.01
CA LYS A 341 -38.29 -1.16 4.31
C LYS A 341 -39.08 -0.98 5.61
N LYS A 342 -39.92 -1.96 5.96
CA LYS A 342 -40.76 -1.96 7.17
C LYS A 342 -40.03 -2.47 8.42
N GLN A 343 -38.79 -2.92 8.29
CA GLN A 343 -38.00 -3.34 9.44
C GLN A 343 -37.88 -2.21 10.46
N LYS A 344 -38.14 -2.55 11.73
CA LYS A 344 -38.17 -1.59 12.82
C LYS A 344 -36.84 -1.54 13.55
N SER A 345 -36.50 -0.35 14.02
CA SER A 345 -35.36 -0.18 14.91
C SER A 345 -35.53 -0.95 16.23
N VAL A 346 -34.41 -1.21 16.91
CA VAL A 346 -34.42 -1.68 18.30
C VAL A 346 -35.13 -0.60 19.13
N GLY A 347 -36.23 -0.95 19.81
CA GLY A 347 -37.13 0.00 20.48
C GLY A 347 -38.46 0.24 19.76
N GLY A 348 -38.61 -0.20 18.50
CA GLY A 348 -39.92 -0.37 17.84
C GLY A 348 -40.61 0.88 17.27
N GLU A 349 -40.04 2.07 17.48
CA GLU A 349 -40.70 3.34 17.13
C GLU A 349 -40.45 3.80 15.67
N VAL A 350 -39.31 3.45 15.06
CA VAL A 350 -38.92 3.98 13.75
C VAL A 350 -38.67 2.87 12.72
N ASN A 351 -39.20 3.04 11.50
CA ASN A 351 -38.89 2.18 10.35
C ASN A 351 -37.51 2.53 9.78
N LEU A 352 -36.68 1.52 9.53
CA LEU A 352 -35.28 1.68 9.11
C LEU A 352 -35.12 1.94 7.60
N ASN A 353 -36.18 1.79 6.80
CA ASN A 353 -36.21 2.02 5.36
C ASN A 353 -35.00 1.42 4.62
N ILE A 354 -34.67 0.16 4.93
CA ILE A 354 -33.47 -0.50 4.43
C ILE A 354 -33.64 -0.79 2.92
N PRO A 355 -32.72 -0.36 2.05
CA PRO A 355 -32.77 -0.68 0.62
C PRO A 355 -32.32 -2.14 0.39
N ALA A 356 -33.03 -2.84 -0.49
CA ALA A 356 -32.58 -4.12 -1.05
C ALA A 356 -31.50 -3.85 -2.10
N ARG A 357 -30.37 -4.58 -2.06
CA ARG A 357 -29.27 -4.41 -3.03
C ARG A 357 -28.81 -5.71 -3.66
N PHE A 358 -28.69 -6.78 -2.87
CA PHE A 358 -28.24 -8.07 -3.36
C PHE A 358 -29.36 -9.10 -3.30
N MET A 359 -29.40 -9.96 -4.31
CA MET A 359 -30.26 -11.14 -4.35
C MET A 359 -29.35 -12.36 -4.37
N LEU A 360 -29.39 -13.16 -3.31
CA LEU A 360 -28.63 -14.39 -3.20
C LEU A 360 -29.50 -15.54 -3.72
N VAL A 361 -29.03 -16.23 -4.74
CA VAL A 361 -29.77 -17.31 -5.39
C VAL A 361 -28.91 -18.57 -5.51
N PRO A 362 -29.53 -19.76 -5.42
CA PRO A 362 -28.89 -21.01 -5.81
C PRO A 362 -28.62 -21.02 -7.32
N THR A 363 -27.66 -21.83 -7.78
CA THR A 363 -27.28 -21.88 -9.20
C THR A 363 -28.45 -22.31 -10.10
N SER A 364 -29.31 -23.17 -9.56
CA SER A 364 -30.56 -23.63 -10.19
C SER A 364 -31.57 -22.50 -10.46
N LEU A 365 -31.56 -21.41 -9.68
CA LEU A 365 -32.41 -20.23 -9.90
C LEU A 365 -31.69 -19.07 -10.60
N GLU A 366 -30.39 -19.15 -10.85
CA GLU A 366 -29.59 -18.06 -11.42
C GLU A 366 -30.14 -17.55 -12.75
N THR A 367 -30.49 -18.46 -13.67
CA THR A 367 -31.01 -18.08 -14.98
C THR A 367 -32.38 -17.40 -14.87
N SER A 368 -33.26 -17.87 -13.97
CA SER A 368 -34.59 -17.30 -13.80
C SER A 368 -34.54 -15.93 -13.11
N ALA A 369 -33.67 -15.77 -12.10
CA ALA A 369 -33.39 -14.48 -11.48
C ALA A 369 -32.74 -13.50 -12.46
N GLY A 370 -31.80 -13.99 -13.29
CA GLY A 370 -31.13 -13.23 -14.34
C GLY A 370 -32.11 -12.71 -15.37
N GLN A 371 -33.06 -13.53 -15.82
CA GLN A 371 -34.15 -13.09 -16.69
C GLN A 371 -35.02 -12.03 -16.00
N LEU A 372 -35.36 -12.21 -14.73
CA LEU A 372 -36.20 -11.27 -13.99
C LEU A 372 -35.53 -9.92 -13.75
N ILE A 373 -34.22 -9.84 -13.56
CA ILE A 373 -33.53 -8.56 -13.29
C ILE A 373 -32.96 -7.94 -14.57
N GLY A 374 -32.58 -8.77 -15.54
CA GLY A 374 -31.92 -8.37 -16.79
C GLY A 374 -32.87 -8.01 -17.93
N THR A 375 -34.19 -8.18 -17.78
CA THR A 375 -35.17 -7.82 -18.81
C THR A 375 -35.99 -6.60 -18.43
N SER A 376 -36.24 -5.70 -19.40
CA SER A 376 -37.05 -4.49 -19.21
C SER A 376 -38.56 -4.76 -19.21
N VAL A 377 -38.96 -5.96 -19.63
CA VAL A 377 -40.35 -6.45 -19.66
C VAL A 377 -40.53 -7.53 -18.60
N ASP A 378 -41.69 -7.59 -17.96
CA ASP A 378 -41.96 -8.61 -16.94
C ASP A 378 -42.08 -10.00 -17.59
N PRO A 379 -41.20 -10.96 -17.29
CA PRO A 379 -41.23 -12.30 -17.89
C PRO A 379 -42.45 -13.14 -17.47
N SER A 380 -43.14 -12.75 -16.39
CA SER A 380 -44.35 -13.44 -15.91
C SER A 380 -45.64 -12.90 -16.54
N ALA A 381 -45.58 -11.76 -17.21
CA ALA A 381 -46.74 -11.15 -17.85
C ALA A 381 -46.96 -11.70 -19.27
N THR A 382 -48.19 -12.07 -19.60
CA THR A 382 -48.58 -12.47 -20.97
C THR A 382 -48.48 -11.30 -21.96
N ASN A 383 -48.50 -10.06 -21.46
CA ASN A 383 -48.44 -8.85 -22.27
C ASN A 383 -47.01 -8.26 -22.29
N PRO A 384 -46.36 -8.15 -23.46
CA PRO A 384 -44.97 -7.67 -23.57
C PRO A 384 -44.80 -6.17 -23.31
N ASN A 385 -45.88 -5.42 -23.07
CA ASN A 385 -45.83 -3.99 -22.73
C ASN A 385 -45.76 -3.72 -21.22
N VAL A 386 -45.80 -4.76 -20.37
CA VAL A 386 -45.67 -4.60 -18.93
C VAL A 386 -44.19 -4.41 -18.59
N LEU A 387 -43.83 -3.19 -18.22
CA LEU A 387 -42.46 -2.88 -17.82
C LEU A 387 -42.13 -3.52 -16.48
N ASN A 388 -40.91 -4.03 -16.39
CA ASN A 388 -40.38 -4.60 -15.16
C ASN A 388 -39.82 -3.50 -14.23
N PRO A 389 -40.37 -3.31 -13.03
CA PRO A 389 -39.89 -2.29 -12.08
C PRO A 389 -38.55 -2.63 -11.43
N PHE A 390 -38.07 -3.87 -11.56
CA PHE A 390 -36.82 -4.35 -10.96
C PHE A 390 -35.65 -4.44 -11.94
N TYR A 391 -35.83 -3.96 -13.17
CA TYR A 391 -34.78 -3.94 -14.18
C TYR A 391 -33.50 -3.27 -13.65
N ASN A 392 -32.40 -4.02 -13.63
CA ASN A 392 -31.08 -3.59 -13.13
C ASN A 392 -31.08 -2.97 -11.72
N SER A 393 -32.03 -3.36 -10.87
CA SER A 393 -32.19 -2.79 -9.54
C SER A 393 -31.37 -3.50 -8.44
N LEU A 394 -31.11 -4.79 -8.64
CA LEU A 394 -30.43 -5.69 -7.70
C LEU A 394 -29.24 -6.36 -8.38
N GLN A 395 -28.19 -6.63 -7.63
CA GLN A 395 -27.10 -7.50 -8.08
C GLN A 395 -27.40 -8.94 -7.67
N ILE A 396 -27.38 -9.84 -8.65
CA ILE A 396 -27.55 -11.27 -8.42
C ILE A 396 -26.19 -11.84 -8.02
N ILE A 397 -26.18 -12.61 -6.94
CA ILE A 397 -25.03 -13.37 -6.49
C ILE A 397 -25.48 -14.82 -6.42
N SER A 398 -24.92 -15.66 -7.29
CA SER A 398 -25.16 -17.09 -7.29
C SER A 398 -23.99 -17.85 -6.67
N ASP A 399 -24.30 -18.88 -5.89
CA ASP A 399 -23.28 -19.75 -5.32
C ASP A 399 -23.79 -21.18 -5.18
N ALA A 400 -22.95 -22.15 -5.54
CA ALA A 400 -23.29 -23.57 -5.47
C ALA A 400 -23.46 -24.08 -4.03
N GLU A 401 -22.83 -23.44 -3.04
CA GLU A 401 -22.98 -23.83 -1.63
C GLU A 401 -24.41 -23.55 -1.11
N LEU A 402 -25.24 -22.79 -1.83
CA LEU A 402 -26.66 -22.61 -1.53
C LEU A 402 -27.52 -23.80 -2.01
N ASP A 403 -27.17 -24.44 -3.12
CA ASP A 403 -27.88 -25.61 -3.66
C ASP A 403 -27.78 -26.80 -2.68
N ASP A 404 -26.57 -27.08 -2.20
CA ASP A 404 -26.26 -28.24 -1.35
C ASP A 404 -26.57 -28.01 0.14
N ALA A 405 -26.99 -26.80 0.51
CA ALA A 405 -27.03 -26.39 1.91
C ALA A 405 -28.18 -27.06 2.71
N ASN A 406 -29.29 -27.35 2.06
CA ASN A 406 -30.46 -28.01 2.65
C ASN A 406 -31.29 -28.74 1.60
N ALA A 407 -32.24 -29.58 2.02
CA ALA A 407 -33.07 -30.39 1.11
C ALA A 407 -33.95 -29.57 0.14
N ASN A 408 -34.09 -28.26 0.37
CA ASN A 408 -34.82 -27.33 -0.48
C ASN A 408 -33.91 -26.21 -1.04
N GLY A 409 -32.58 -26.39 -0.98
CA GLY A 409 -31.59 -25.33 -1.18
C GLY A 409 -31.65 -24.75 -2.59
N GLU A 410 -31.91 -25.62 -3.57
CA GLU A 410 -32.14 -25.30 -4.98
C GLU A 410 -33.31 -24.33 -5.22
N LYS A 411 -34.19 -24.12 -4.24
CA LYS A 411 -35.40 -23.30 -4.39
C LYS A 411 -35.45 -22.10 -3.46
N GLU A 412 -34.70 -22.14 -2.36
CA GLU A 412 -34.64 -21.05 -1.40
C GLU A 412 -33.82 -19.89 -1.96
N TRP A 413 -34.28 -18.65 -1.78
CA TRP A 413 -33.54 -17.47 -2.18
C TRP A 413 -33.67 -16.35 -1.15
N TYR A 414 -32.69 -15.45 -1.15
CA TYR A 414 -32.54 -14.43 -0.13
C TYR A 414 -32.36 -13.05 -0.75
N VAL A 415 -32.83 -12.02 -0.06
CA VAL A 415 -32.58 -10.63 -0.43
C VAL A 415 -31.91 -9.95 0.74
N THR A 416 -30.77 -9.31 0.49
CA THR A 416 -30.01 -8.61 1.51
C THR A 416 -29.83 -7.14 1.17
N ALA A 417 -29.57 -6.36 2.24
CA ALA A 417 -29.21 -4.96 2.14
C ALA A 417 -27.78 -4.77 1.60
N ASP A 418 -27.36 -3.52 1.49
CA ASP A 418 -25.99 -3.18 1.13
C ASP A 418 -24.95 -3.72 2.13
N LYS A 419 -23.69 -3.87 1.67
CA LYS A 419 -22.56 -4.46 2.41
C LYS A 419 -22.30 -3.77 3.76
N LEU A 420 -22.56 -2.47 3.84
CA LEU A 420 -22.42 -1.71 5.10
C LEU A 420 -23.39 -2.21 6.19
N ARG A 421 -24.59 -2.64 5.78
CA ARG A 421 -25.63 -3.22 6.64
C ARG A 421 -25.77 -4.72 6.38
N SER A 422 -24.65 -5.42 6.14
CA SER A 422 -24.68 -6.85 5.92
C SER A 422 -25.26 -7.59 7.14
N PRO A 423 -26.13 -8.60 6.93
CA PRO A 423 -26.69 -9.40 8.02
C PRO A 423 -25.66 -10.30 8.70
N ILE A 424 -24.62 -10.68 7.95
CA ILE A 424 -23.51 -11.52 8.42
C ILE A 424 -22.22 -10.69 8.40
N GLN A 425 -21.30 -10.99 9.31
CA GLN A 425 -19.96 -10.42 9.32
C GLN A 425 -18.94 -11.56 9.43
N VAL A 426 -17.85 -11.45 8.66
CA VAL A 426 -16.66 -12.27 8.83
C VAL A 426 -15.63 -11.45 9.60
N ASP A 427 -15.24 -11.93 10.76
CA ASP A 427 -14.18 -11.33 11.57
C ASP A 427 -12.87 -12.10 11.38
N PHE A 428 -11.78 -11.35 11.21
CA PHE A 428 -10.43 -11.89 11.14
C PHE A 428 -9.60 -11.45 12.35
N LEU A 429 -8.69 -12.31 12.81
CA LEU A 429 -7.77 -11.98 13.89
C LEU A 429 -6.85 -10.84 13.46
N ASN A 430 -6.89 -9.72 14.17
CA ASN A 430 -6.11 -8.51 13.86
C ASN A 430 -6.23 -8.01 12.41
N GLY A 431 -7.29 -8.39 11.70
CA GLY A 431 -7.51 -8.00 10.30
C GLY A 431 -6.66 -8.77 9.30
N VAL A 432 -6.03 -9.88 9.71
CA VAL A 432 -5.27 -10.75 8.82
C VAL A 432 -6.23 -11.72 8.12
N ASP A 433 -6.52 -11.47 6.85
CA ASP A 433 -7.41 -12.27 6.01
C ASP A 433 -6.67 -13.31 5.14
N MET A 434 -5.34 -13.35 5.24
CA MET A 434 -4.49 -14.36 4.59
C MET A 434 -4.11 -15.48 5.57
N PRO A 435 -4.30 -16.76 5.19
CA PRO A 435 -3.80 -17.88 5.99
C PRO A 435 -2.29 -17.82 6.18
N THR A 436 -1.81 -18.24 7.34
CA THR A 436 -0.40 -18.35 7.64
C THR A 436 0.11 -19.74 7.29
N ILE A 437 1.23 -19.80 6.56
CA ILE A 437 1.94 -21.05 6.25
C ILE A 437 3.28 -21.03 6.96
N VAL A 438 3.58 -22.12 7.67
CA VAL A 438 4.87 -22.29 8.33
C VAL A 438 5.40 -23.68 8.06
N MET A 439 6.59 -23.73 7.48
CA MET A 439 7.38 -24.95 7.39
C MET A 439 7.94 -25.34 8.77
N LYS A 440 7.77 -26.61 9.15
CA LYS A 440 8.31 -27.23 10.36
C LYS A 440 9.09 -28.50 10.02
N GLN A 441 10.04 -28.81 10.89
CA GLN A 441 10.72 -30.10 10.84
C GLN A 441 9.74 -31.22 11.19
N ALA A 442 9.83 -32.34 10.48
CA ALA A 442 9.05 -33.51 10.81
C ALA A 442 9.35 -34.00 12.25
N PRO A 443 8.33 -34.48 13.00
CA PRO A 443 8.51 -35.09 14.29
C PRO A 443 9.51 -36.26 14.24
N ALA A 444 10.14 -36.55 15.38
CA ALA A 444 11.08 -37.66 15.50
C ALA A 444 10.46 -38.97 14.99
N GLY A 445 11.12 -39.61 14.02
CA GLY A 445 10.66 -40.85 13.39
C GLY A 445 10.00 -40.68 12.01
N GLN A 446 9.70 -39.46 11.56
CA GLN A 446 9.25 -39.17 10.20
C GLN A 446 10.32 -38.43 9.39
N LEU A 447 10.55 -38.87 8.15
CA LEU A 447 11.50 -38.26 7.22
C LEU A 447 10.76 -37.42 6.19
N GLY A 448 10.92 -36.11 6.25
CA GLY A 448 10.26 -35.18 5.34
C GLY A 448 10.17 -33.76 5.90
N PHE A 449 9.53 -32.91 5.14
CA PHE A 449 9.15 -31.57 5.55
C PHE A 449 7.66 -31.50 5.80
N ILE A 450 7.28 -30.64 6.73
CA ILE A 450 5.90 -30.44 7.14
C ILE A 450 5.56 -28.97 6.96
N TRP A 451 4.37 -28.68 6.46
CA TRP A 451 3.82 -27.33 6.47
C TRP A 451 2.53 -27.32 7.24
N ASP A 452 2.44 -26.41 8.21
CA ASP A 452 1.21 -26.08 8.89
C ASP A 452 0.58 -24.88 8.19
N ILE A 453 -0.66 -25.05 7.75
CA ILE A 453 -1.50 -23.96 7.23
C ILE A 453 -2.58 -23.71 8.27
N TYR A 454 -2.73 -22.47 8.74
CA TYR A 454 -3.81 -22.11 9.63
C TYR A 454 -4.30 -20.68 9.38
N MET A 455 -5.57 -20.45 9.71
CA MET A 455 -6.23 -19.16 9.61
C MET A 455 -7.24 -19.01 10.73
N ASP A 456 -7.31 -17.80 11.28
CA ASP A 456 -8.24 -17.46 12.37
C ASP A 456 -9.35 -16.57 11.83
N TYR A 457 -10.56 -17.13 11.77
CA TYR A 457 -11.74 -16.38 11.34
C TYR A 457 -12.99 -16.81 12.11
N GLY A 458 -13.95 -15.89 12.18
CA GLY A 458 -15.24 -16.11 12.80
C GLY A 458 -16.35 -15.59 11.89
N VAL A 459 -17.41 -16.38 11.70
CA VAL A 459 -18.61 -15.96 10.99
C VAL A 459 -19.72 -15.77 12.02
N SER A 460 -20.33 -14.59 12.03
CA SER A 460 -21.39 -14.28 12.98
C SER A 460 -22.51 -13.49 12.32
N VAL A 461 -23.74 -13.77 12.72
CA VAL A 461 -24.90 -12.96 12.36
C VAL A 461 -24.84 -11.68 13.16
N VAL A 462 -24.89 -10.53 12.50
CA VAL A 462 -24.81 -9.21 13.13
C VAL A 462 -26.13 -8.47 13.12
N ASP A 463 -26.95 -8.67 12.10
CA ASP A 463 -28.26 -8.03 11.99
C ASP A 463 -29.25 -8.93 11.23
N TYR A 464 -30.32 -9.37 11.88
CA TYR A 464 -31.35 -10.17 11.22
C TYR A 464 -32.28 -9.33 10.35
N LYS A 465 -32.30 -8.00 10.52
CA LYS A 465 -33.24 -7.09 9.85
C LYS A 465 -32.85 -6.80 8.41
N THR A 466 -31.61 -7.07 8.04
CA THR A 466 -31.06 -6.70 6.74
C THR A 466 -31.07 -7.85 5.73
N ALA A 467 -31.68 -8.98 6.09
CA ALA A 467 -31.89 -10.13 5.21
C ALA A 467 -33.36 -10.53 5.23
N ILE A 468 -33.88 -10.97 4.08
CA ILE A 468 -35.20 -11.62 3.95
C ILE A 468 -35.00 -12.98 3.29
N LYS A 469 -35.67 -14.01 3.82
CA LYS A 469 -35.72 -15.34 3.22
C LYS A 469 -37.04 -15.56 2.50
N ASN A 470 -36.96 -16.09 1.28
CA ASN A 470 -38.07 -16.77 0.61
C ASN A 470 -37.80 -18.29 0.63
N PRO A 471 -38.71 -19.11 1.20
CA PRO A 471 -38.49 -20.55 1.29
C PRO A 471 -38.58 -21.30 -0.05
N GLY A 472 -38.87 -20.63 -1.17
CA GLY A 472 -38.95 -21.28 -2.48
C GLY A 472 -40.22 -22.09 -2.69
N GLN A 473 -40.39 -22.70 -3.87
CA GLN A 473 -41.61 -23.41 -4.26
C GLN A 473 -41.70 -24.87 -3.79
#